data_AF-A0A7Y3FYB7-F1
#
_entry.id   AF-A0A7Y3FYB7-F1
#
_cell.length_a   1.000
_cell.length_b   1.000
_cell.length_c   1.000
_cell.angle_alpha   90.00
_cell.angle_beta   90.00
_cell.angle_gamma   90.00
#
_symmetry.space_group_name_H-M   'P 1'
#
loop_
_entity.id
_entity.type
_entity.pdbx_description
1 polymer ?
#
loop_
_entity_poly.entity_id
_entity_poly.type
_entity_poly.pdbx_seq_one_letter_code
_entity_poly.pdbx_strand_id
1 'polypeptide(L)' 'MIRDEIRYLGCGFNKAKYAGKMKYCIEHGLDFGIYKLGSRRIKKMIQRKFGIEMEIEGKDLHTITEEAQQIVYN' A
#
# COMPACT_ATOMS: atom_id res chain seq x y z
N MET A 1 -15.44 -1.56 -13.79
CA MET A 1 -14.12 -1.02 -14.19
C MET A 1 -13.00 -1.66 -13.36
N ILE A 2 -12.74 -2.97 -13.53
CA ILE A 2 -11.69 -3.70 -12.77
C ILE A 2 -10.65 -4.33 -13.71
N ARG A 3 -10.85 -4.27 -15.05
CA ARG A 3 -10.07 -5.06 -16.01
C ARG A 3 -8.86 -4.34 -16.62
N ASP A 4 -8.71 -3.02 -16.47
CA ASP A 4 -7.68 -2.27 -17.19
C ASP A 4 -6.41 -1.93 -16.39
N GLU A 5 -6.39 -2.13 -15.07
CA GLU A 5 -5.23 -1.74 -14.24
C GLU A 5 -4.13 -2.82 -14.14
N ILE A 6 -4.32 -4.01 -14.71
CA ILE A 6 -3.32 -5.09 -14.73
C ILE A 6 -2.35 -4.92 -15.92
N ARG A 7 -2.09 -3.70 -16.40
CA ARG A 7 -1.15 -3.43 -17.49
C ARG A 7 0.24 -2.95 -17.05
N TYR A 8 0.48 -2.73 -15.76
CA TYR A 8 1.75 -2.13 -15.26
C TYR A 8 2.71 -3.08 -14.53
N LEU A 9 2.66 -4.40 -14.79
CA LEU A 9 3.68 -5.33 -14.26
C LEU A 9 4.82 -5.47 -15.29
N GLY A 10 5.68 -4.44 -15.34
CA GLY A 10 6.87 -4.39 -16.20
C GLY A 10 7.86 -5.54 -15.97
N CYS A 11 8.75 -5.77 -16.94
CA CYS A 11 9.77 -6.81 -16.90
C CYS A 11 10.71 -6.59 -15.69
N GLY A 12 10.56 -7.44 -14.65
CA GLY A 12 11.29 -7.32 -13.39
C GLY A 12 10.41 -7.48 -12.14
N PHE A 13 9.09 -7.38 -12.28
CA PHE A 13 8.17 -7.69 -11.18
C PHE A 13 7.96 -9.20 -11.06
N ASN A 14 8.31 -9.76 -9.90
CA ASN A 14 8.03 -11.16 -9.60
C ASN A 14 6.51 -11.35 -9.43
N LYS A 15 5.82 -11.62 -10.55
CA LYS A 15 4.35 -11.60 -10.70
C LYS A 15 3.66 -12.43 -9.62
N ALA A 16 4.21 -13.59 -9.26
CA ALA A 16 3.65 -14.47 -8.24
C ALA A 16 3.63 -13.82 -6.83
N LYS A 17 4.74 -13.19 -6.42
CA LYS A 17 4.85 -12.54 -5.10
C LYS A 17 3.86 -11.38 -4.95
N TYR A 18 3.70 -10.59 -6.00
CA TYR A 18 2.79 -9.44 -5.98
C TYR A 18 1.33 -9.84 -6.18
N ALA A 19 1.04 -10.91 -6.93
CA ALA A 19 -0.31 -11.46 -7.04
C ALA A 19 -0.87 -11.87 -5.66
N GLY A 20 -0.09 -12.57 -4.83
CA GLY A 20 -0.50 -12.94 -3.48
C GLY A 20 -0.75 -11.72 -2.59
N LYS A 21 0.13 -10.72 -2.63
CA LYS A 21 -0.04 -9.47 -1.88
C LYS A 21 -1.24 -8.66 -2.36
N MET A 22 -1.48 -8.61 -3.67
CA MET A 22 -2.62 -7.89 -4.24
C MET A 22 -3.93 -8.56 -3.89
N LYS A 23 -3.99 -9.90 -3.94
CA LYS A 23 -5.14 -10.68 -3.45
C LYS A 23 -5.43 -10.38 -1.98
N TYR A 24 -4.39 -10.41 -1.12
CA TYR A 24 -4.53 -10.04 0.29
C TYR A 24 -5.09 -8.62 0.46
N CYS A 25 -4.58 -7.64 -0.29
CA CYS A 25 -5.07 -6.26 -0.23
C CYS A 25 -6.54 -6.16 -0.63
N ILE A 26 -6.95 -6.83 -1.71
CA ILE A 26 -8.35 -6.86 -2.17
C ILE A 26 -9.26 -7.47 -1.09
N GLU A 27 -8.85 -8.59 -0.49
CA GLU A 27 -9.62 -9.29 0.56
C GLU A 27 -9.81 -8.44 1.83
N HIS A 28 -8.87 -7.51 2.09
CA HIS A 28 -8.87 -6.67 3.29
C HIS A 28 -9.23 -5.21 3.00
N GLY A 29 -9.64 -4.87 1.78
CA GLY A 29 -9.98 -3.49 1.41
C GLY A 29 -8.80 -2.50 1.42
N LEU A 30 -7.57 -3.00 1.32
CA LEU A 30 -6.35 -2.19 1.31
C LEU A 30 -5.98 -1.74 -0.11
N ASP A 31 -5.41 -0.54 -0.20
CA ASP A 31 -4.76 -0.05 -1.39
C ASP A 31 -3.41 -0.75 -1.58
N PHE A 32 -3.35 -1.60 -2.60
CA PHE A 32 -2.13 -2.33 -2.95
C PHE A 32 -0.97 -1.40 -3.34
N GLY A 33 -1.26 -0.26 -3.96
CA GLY A 33 -0.32 0.80 -4.30
C GLY A 33 0.38 1.39 -3.08
N ILE A 34 -0.34 1.56 -1.97
CA ILE A 34 0.21 1.97 -0.66
C ILE A 34 0.91 0.78 0.01
N TYR A 35 0.23 -0.37 0.12
CA TYR A 35 0.73 -1.57 0.80
C TYR A 35 2.09 -2.04 0.26
N LYS A 36 2.27 -2.03 -1.06
CA LYS A 36 3.51 -2.49 -1.71
C LYS A 36 4.74 -1.64 -1.38
N LEU A 37 4.55 -0.42 -0.86
CA LEU A 37 5.64 0.47 -0.47
C LEU A 37 6.35 -0.01 0.81
N GLY A 38 5.61 -0.64 1.72
CA GLY A 38 6.11 -1.04 3.04
C GLY A 38 6.13 0.11 4.06
N SER A 39 6.12 -0.25 5.34
CA SER A 39 5.90 0.66 6.49
C SER A 39 6.74 1.93 6.47
N ARG A 40 8.06 1.80 6.32
CA ARG A 40 8.98 2.96 6.32
C ARG A 40 8.73 3.92 5.16
N ARG A 41 8.34 3.40 3.98
CA ARG A 41 8.07 4.24 2.81
C ARG A 41 6.70 4.89 2.90
N ILE A 42 5.71 4.20 3.48
CA ILE A 42 4.40 4.77 3.78
C ILE A 42 4.54 5.95 4.74
N LYS A 43 5.24 5.80 5.87
CA LYS A 43 5.53 6.91 6.80
C LYS A 43 6.13 8.11 6.09
N LYS A 44 7.18 7.89 5.27
CA LYS A 44 7.82 8.98 4.50
C LYS A 44 6.88 9.63 3.47
N MET A 45 6.04 8.85 2.81
CA MET A 45 5.07 9.38 1.84
C MET A 45 4.06 10.28 2.53
N ILE A 46 3.49 9.83 3.66
CA ILE A 46 2.48 10.59 4.40
C ILE A 46 3.07 11.88 4.97
N GLN A 47 4.25 11.81 5.59
CA GLN A 47 4.93 12.99 6.09
C GLN A 47 5.21 14.02 4.99
N ARG A 48 5.64 13.58 3.80
CA ARG A 48 5.97 14.50 2.69
C ARG A 48 4.74 15.13 2.03
N LYS A 49 3.64 14.38 1.91
CA LYS A 49 2.45 14.86 1.19
C LYS A 49 1.47 15.61 2.07
N PHE A 50 1.34 15.20 3.33
CA PHE A 50 0.31 15.70 4.25
C PHE A 50 0.89 16.37 5.50
N GLY A 51 2.21 16.32 5.72
CA GLY A 51 2.83 16.91 6.91
C GLY A 51 2.55 16.15 8.21
N ILE A 52 1.92 14.97 8.13
CA ILE A 52 1.54 14.16 9.28
C ILE A 52 2.66 13.18 9.62
N GLU A 53 3.06 13.13 10.89
CA GLU A 53 3.98 12.12 11.37
C GLU A 53 3.22 10.88 11.87
N MET A 54 3.34 9.77 11.13
CA MET A 54 2.77 8.49 11.54
C MET A 54 3.71 7.72 12.47
N GLU A 55 3.13 7.12 13.51
CA GLU A 55 3.79 6.12 14.34
C GLU A 55 3.65 4.73 13.71
N ILE A 56 4.79 4.08 13.47
CA ILE A 56 4.87 2.77 12.79
C ILE A 56 5.56 1.69 13.62
N GLU A 57 6.07 2.03 14.80
CA GLU A 57 6.76 1.08 15.67
C GLU A 57 5.71 0.20 16.37
N GLY A 58 5.95 -1.12 16.43
CA GLY A 58 4.99 -2.09 16.98
C GLY A 58 3.75 -2.38 16.12
N LYS A 59 3.51 -1.62 15.04
CA LYS A 59 2.39 -1.86 14.12
C LYS A 59 2.79 -2.75 12.96
N ASP A 60 1.86 -3.60 12.54
CA ASP A 60 2.03 -4.41 11.34
C ASP A 60 1.76 -3.60 10.07
N LEU A 61 2.13 -4.16 8.92
CA LEU A 61 1.99 -3.46 7.64
C LEU A 61 0.51 -3.22 7.28
N HIS A 62 -0.37 -4.11 7.70
CA HIS A 62 -1.82 -3.99 7.49
C HIS A 62 -2.35 -2.71 8.15
N THR A 63 -2.17 -2.58 9.47
CA THR A 63 -2.62 -1.42 10.26
C THR A 63 -2.04 -0.12 9.73
N ILE A 64 -0.74 -0.10 9.42
CA ILE A 64 -0.07 1.07 8.86
C ILE A 64 -0.67 1.46 7.50
N THR A 65 -1.06 0.48 6.69
CA THR A 65 -1.66 0.74 5.38
C THR A 65 -3.08 1.29 5.53
N GLU A 66 -3.88 0.75 6.45
CA GLU A 66 -5.22 1.28 6.74
C GLU A 66 -5.18 2.73 7.20
N GLU A 67 -4.31 3.06 8.17
CA GLU A 67 -4.15 4.43 8.65
C GLU A 67 -3.69 5.38 7.53
N ALA A 68 -2.72 4.94 6.72
CA ALA A 68 -2.28 5.74 5.58
C ALA A 68 -3.37 5.94 4.53
N GLN A 69 -4.18 4.90 4.27
CA GLN A 69 -5.31 4.96 3.36
C GLN A 69 -6.36 5.96 3.86
N GLN A 70 -6.67 5.97 5.16
CA GLN A 70 -7.56 6.96 5.76
C GLN A 70 -7.03 8.38 5.62
N ILE A 71 -5.72 8.60 5.67
CA ILE A 71 -5.13 9.94 5.45
C ILE A 71 -5.17 10.34 3.97
N VAL A 72 -4.95 9.39 3.06
CA VAL A 72 -4.86 9.68 1.61
C VAL A 72 -6.22 9.92 0.98
N TYR A 73 -7.27 9.26 1.48
CA TYR A 73 -8.61 9.27 0.88
C TYR A 73 -9.67 10.02 1.69
N ASN A 74 -9.33 10.59 2.85
CA ASN A 74 -10.13 11.64 3.52
C ASN A 74 -9.70 13.03 3.06
#